data_AF-A0A3D0V480-F1
#
_entry.id   AF-A0A3D0V480-F1
#
_cell.length_a   1.000
_cell.length_b   1.000
_cell.length_c   1.000
_cell.angle_alpha   90.00
_cell.angle_beta   90.00
_cell.angle_gamma   90.00
#
_symmetry.space_group_name_H-M   'P 1'
#
loop_
_entity.id
_entity.type
_entity.pdbx_description
1 polymer ?
#
loop_
_entity_poly.entity_id
_entity_poly.type
_entity_poly.pdbx_seq_one_letter_code
_entity_poly.pdbx_strand_id
1 'polypeptide(L)'
;MRSFIFVLCLFSVLLSTRNSFAVCETHGTIQEIRSLVSAGERAFEEMEQTELLVSRDKALGLLRCLQEEMRPKDVENLFWLMALAQFTTDREQTLTTLQAIWLLDSDREIGEAFAPSDQHPLAKLYQKAKFLPEGEYEPVYPPKGGWALVNGVRGADRPLATPAIVQVFSGEGQIVETRFFLPREAMPSWGPIPLDLSPVAMRNPKPWRIATGVSTLVAGGFYTAALMTKHRTLDLEDPLPVAEIPTWQNRTNAFAGIASGFGIIALGCGTTSIVFTLTTRGD
;
A
#
# COMPACT_ATOMS: atom_id res chain seq x y z
N MET A 1 -56.89 -28.11 -11.06
CA MET A 1 -56.74 -26.65 -10.81
C MET A 1 -56.67 -26.40 -9.30
N ARG A 2 -55.47 -26.39 -8.68
CA ARG A 2 -55.18 -25.97 -7.30
C ARG A 2 -53.72 -26.37 -6.99
N SER A 3 -52.73 -25.51 -7.31
CA SER A 3 -51.32 -25.68 -6.85
C SER A 3 -50.37 -24.51 -7.16
N PHE A 4 -50.78 -23.40 -7.80
CA PHE A 4 -49.83 -22.43 -8.36
C PHE A 4 -49.65 -21.09 -7.60
N ILE A 5 -50.19 -20.93 -6.38
CA ILE A 5 -50.26 -19.60 -5.72
C ILE A 5 -49.26 -19.43 -4.55
N PHE A 6 -48.57 -20.48 -4.09
CA PHE A 6 -47.76 -20.40 -2.85
C PHE A 6 -46.26 -20.06 -3.02
N VAL A 7 -45.75 -19.89 -4.25
CA VAL A 7 -44.31 -19.71 -4.49
C VAL A 7 -43.88 -18.22 -4.62
N LEU A 8 -44.82 -17.28 -4.74
CA LEU A 8 -44.47 -15.88 -5.03
C LEU A 8 -44.22 -14.97 -3.81
N CYS A 9 -44.47 -15.42 -2.57
CA CYS A 9 -44.25 -14.58 -1.37
C CYS A 9 -42.86 -14.73 -0.73
N LEU A 10 -42.03 -15.69 -1.14
CA LEU A 10 -40.71 -15.89 -0.53
C LEU A 10 -39.56 -15.17 -1.25
N PHE A 11 -39.81 -14.47 -2.36
CA PHE A 11 -38.77 -13.83 -3.17
C PHE A 11 -38.56 -12.33 -2.88
N SER A 12 -39.36 -11.72 -1.99
CA SER A 12 -39.34 -10.26 -1.77
C SER A 12 -38.53 -9.78 -0.55
N VAL A 13 -37.85 -10.67 0.19
CA VAL A 13 -37.07 -10.28 1.39
C VAL A 13 -35.55 -10.14 1.10
N LEU A 14 -35.08 -10.45 -0.10
CA LEU A 14 -33.64 -10.49 -0.42
C LEU A 14 -33.05 -9.20 -1.02
N LEU A 15 -33.82 -8.12 -1.13
CA LEU A 15 -33.39 -6.91 -1.85
C LEU A 15 -33.62 -5.65 -1.01
N SER A 16 -32.79 -5.43 0.01
CA SER A 16 -32.33 -4.10 0.46
C SER A 16 -31.54 -4.17 1.77
N THR A 17 -30.39 -4.84 1.77
CA THR A 17 -29.30 -4.37 2.64
C THR A 17 -28.65 -3.18 1.95
N ARG A 18 -29.39 -2.05 1.88
CA ARG A 18 -28.71 -0.77 1.69
C ARG A 18 -27.82 -0.63 2.91
N ASN A 19 -26.50 -0.72 2.71
CA ASN A 19 -25.54 -0.23 3.67
C ASN A 19 -25.85 1.26 3.84
N SER A 20 -26.71 1.58 4.79
CA SER A 20 -26.92 2.93 5.26
C SER A 20 -25.62 3.32 5.93
N PHE A 21 -24.67 3.81 5.14
CA PHE A 21 -23.65 4.69 5.65
C PHE A 21 -24.42 5.81 6.34
N ALA A 22 -24.37 5.83 7.67
CA ALA A 22 -24.98 6.90 8.43
C ALA A 22 -24.35 8.19 7.91
N VAL A 23 -25.17 9.02 7.25
CA VAL A 23 -24.74 10.33 6.81
C VAL A 23 -24.34 11.07 8.08
N CYS A 24 -23.08 11.46 8.17
CA CYS A 24 -22.59 12.25 9.30
C CYS A 24 -23.27 13.61 9.23
N GLU A 25 -24.25 13.84 10.10
CA GLU A 25 -24.92 15.15 10.21
C GLU A 25 -23.96 16.22 10.73
N THR A 26 -22.96 15.81 11.51
CA THR A 26 -21.90 16.65 12.06
C THR A 26 -20.53 16.06 11.71
N HIS A 27 -19.65 16.91 11.17
CA HIS A 27 -18.26 16.56 10.92
C HIS A 27 -17.48 16.71 12.21
N GLY A 28 -16.75 15.65 12.59
CA GLY A 28 -15.81 15.72 13.72
C GLY A 28 -14.53 16.43 13.32
N THR A 29 -13.86 17.05 14.28
CA THR A 29 -12.55 17.69 14.11
C THR A 29 -11.47 16.93 14.89
N ILE A 30 -10.19 17.07 14.48
CA ILE A 30 -9.07 16.49 15.23
C ILE A 30 -8.99 17.13 16.62
N GLN A 31 -9.36 18.41 16.76
CA GLN A 31 -9.33 19.10 18.04
C GLN A 31 -10.33 18.51 19.03
N GLU A 32 -11.53 18.13 18.58
CA GLU A 32 -12.51 17.44 19.43
C GLU A 32 -12.01 16.05 19.84
N ILE A 33 -11.41 15.29 18.91
CA ILE A 33 -10.81 13.98 19.24
C ILE A 33 -9.72 14.17 20.30
N ARG A 34 -8.82 15.15 20.16
CA ARG A 34 -7.80 15.45 21.18
C ARG A 34 -8.42 15.82 22.52
N SER A 35 -9.51 16.60 22.52
CA SER A 35 -10.21 16.94 23.77
C SER A 35 -10.78 15.71 24.47
N LEU A 36 -11.28 14.72 23.71
CA LEU A 36 -11.77 13.45 24.23
C LEU A 36 -10.63 12.55 24.73
N VAL A 37 -9.48 12.56 24.07
CA VAL A 37 -8.26 11.89 24.56
C VAL A 37 -7.87 12.45 25.93
N SER A 38 -7.72 13.76 26.06
CA SER A 38 -7.37 14.37 27.35
C SER A 38 -8.43 14.17 28.44
N ALA A 39 -9.72 14.14 28.07
CA ALA A 39 -10.79 13.82 29.01
C ALA A 39 -10.71 12.35 29.49
N GLY A 40 -10.43 11.41 28.60
CA GLY A 40 -10.27 10.01 28.95
C GLY A 40 -9.01 9.73 29.76
N GLU A 41 -7.90 10.41 29.47
CA GLU A 41 -6.67 10.37 30.30
C GLU A 41 -6.97 10.79 31.75
N ARG A 42 -7.68 11.92 31.93
CA ARG A 42 -8.10 12.39 33.25
C ARG A 42 -9.04 11.38 33.94
N ALA A 43 -10.02 10.85 33.22
CA ALA A 43 -10.93 9.85 33.77
C ALA A 43 -10.19 8.58 34.22
N PHE A 44 -9.12 8.19 33.51
CA PHE A 44 -8.27 7.07 33.94
C PHE A 44 -7.51 7.39 35.23
N GLU A 45 -6.92 8.58 35.34
CA GLU A 45 -6.22 9.05 36.55
C GLU A 45 -7.15 9.12 37.78
N GLU A 46 -8.39 9.57 37.57
CA GLU A 46 -9.42 9.67 38.61
C GLU A 46 -10.13 8.34 38.90
N MET A 47 -9.75 7.25 38.21
CA MET A 47 -10.36 5.91 38.31
C MET A 47 -11.84 5.86 37.90
N GLU A 48 -12.30 6.79 37.07
CA GLU A 48 -13.67 6.91 36.56
C GLU A 48 -13.85 6.09 35.28
N GLN A 49 -13.98 4.76 35.44
CA GLN A 49 -14.05 3.82 34.30
C GLN A 49 -15.15 4.17 33.29
N THR A 50 -16.33 4.59 33.76
CA THR A 50 -17.45 4.93 32.87
C THR A 50 -17.12 6.11 31.96
N GLU A 51 -16.54 7.18 32.49
CA GLU A 51 -16.17 8.37 31.71
C GLU A 51 -15.03 8.09 30.72
N LEU A 52 -14.10 7.21 31.09
CA LEU A 52 -13.06 6.72 30.18
C LEU A 52 -13.65 5.99 28.97
N LEU A 53 -14.59 5.07 29.20
CA LEU A 53 -15.27 4.32 28.14
C LEU A 53 -16.13 5.25 27.26
N VAL A 54 -16.85 6.20 27.87
CA VAL A 54 -17.63 7.22 27.15
C VAL A 54 -16.74 8.08 26.26
N SER A 55 -15.57 8.50 26.76
CA SER A 55 -14.61 9.30 25.99
C SER A 55 -14.06 8.52 24.79
N ARG A 56 -13.70 7.25 24.98
CA ARG A 56 -13.30 6.34 23.89
C ARG A 56 -14.40 6.21 22.84
N ASP A 57 -15.63 5.92 23.26
CA ASP A 57 -16.73 5.64 22.33
C ASP A 57 -17.11 6.89 21.53
N LYS A 58 -17.11 8.06 22.18
CA LYS A 58 -17.28 9.35 21.49
C LYS A 58 -16.15 9.61 20.48
N ALA A 59 -14.91 9.33 20.84
CA ALA A 59 -13.76 9.56 19.95
C ALA A 59 -13.83 8.65 18.71
N LEU A 60 -14.17 7.38 18.88
CA LEU A 60 -14.40 6.45 17.77
C LEU A 60 -15.61 6.82 16.92
N GLY A 61 -16.66 7.38 17.54
CA GLY A 61 -17.81 7.96 16.84
C GLY A 61 -17.42 9.13 15.93
N LEU A 62 -16.65 10.09 16.46
CA LEU A 62 -16.15 11.24 15.69
C LEU A 62 -15.20 10.80 14.57
N LEU A 63 -14.36 9.79 14.83
CA LEU A 63 -13.38 9.28 13.87
C LEU A 63 -14.06 8.85 12.55
N ARG A 64 -15.22 8.18 12.62
CA ARG A 64 -15.99 7.75 11.43
C ARG A 64 -16.42 8.94 10.55
N CYS A 65 -16.61 10.11 11.17
CA CYS A 65 -17.09 11.33 10.52
C CYS A 65 -15.99 12.37 10.32
N LEU A 66 -14.73 12.00 10.53
CA LEU A 66 -13.59 12.89 10.46
C LEU A 66 -13.26 13.23 8.99
N GLN A 67 -13.26 14.53 8.68
CA GLN A 67 -12.91 15.09 7.38
C GLN A 67 -11.59 15.88 7.41
N GLU A 68 -10.75 15.58 8.41
CA GLU A 68 -9.42 16.15 8.57
C GLU A 68 -8.36 15.04 8.48
N GLU A 69 -7.22 15.34 7.88
CA GLU A 69 -6.07 14.43 7.79
C GLU A 69 -5.44 14.23 9.17
N MET A 70 -5.43 12.98 9.65
CA MET A 70 -4.77 12.60 10.89
C MET A 70 -3.28 12.44 10.69
N ARG A 71 -2.49 13.07 11.56
CA ARG A 71 -1.04 12.86 11.62
C ARG A 71 -0.72 11.66 12.51
N PRO A 72 0.48 11.05 12.39
CA PRO A 72 0.87 9.92 13.24
C PRO A 72 0.69 10.19 14.74
N LYS A 73 1.03 11.40 15.20
CA LYS A 73 0.85 11.80 16.61
C LYS A 73 -0.62 11.85 17.05
N ASP A 74 -1.53 12.20 16.14
CA ASP A 74 -2.97 12.22 16.43
C ASP A 74 -3.51 10.79 16.58
N VAL A 75 -3.02 9.85 15.74
CA VAL A 75 -3.35 8.42 15.82
C VAL A 75 -2.80 7.79 17.09
N GLU A 76 -1.53 8.06 17.42
CA GLU A 76 -0.86 7.57 18.62
C GLU A 76 -1.62 7.96 19.90
N ASN A 77 -2.04 9.22 20.02
CA ASN A 77 -2.83 9.71 21.15
C ASN A 77 -4.21 9.03 21.24
N LEU A 78 -4.85 8.75 20.11
CA LEU A 78 -6.10 8.02 20.09
C LEU A 78 -5.90 6.54 20.49
N PHE A 79 -4.83 5.89 20.02
CA PHE A 79 -4.47 4.55 20.48
C PHE A 79 -4.13 4.50 21.97
N TRP A 80 -3.53 5.56 22.51
CA TRP A 80 -3.31 5.67 23.95
C TRP A 80 -4.62 5.66 24.74
N LEU A 81 -5.59 6.51 24.37
CA LEU A 81 -6.94 6.49 24.95
C LEU A 81 -7.57 5.09 24.87
N MET A 82 -7.44 4.43 23.71
CA MET A 82 -7.94 3.08 23.52
C MET A 82 -7.28 2.05 24.43
N ALA A 83 -5.95 2.10 24.57
CA ALA A 83 -5.20 1.20 25.43
C ALA A 83 -5.58 1.39 26.90
N LEU A 84 -5.76 2.63 27.37
CA LEU A 84 -6.24 2.92 28.72
C LEU A 84 -7.62 2.32 28.97
N ALA A 85 -8.56 2.52 28.04
CA ALA A 85 -9.90 1.95 28.14
C ALA A 85 -9.88 0.42 28.13
N GLN A 86 -9.14 -0.19 27.20
CA GLN A 86 -8.98 -1.63 27.09
C GLN A 86 -8.27 -2.23 28.31
N PHE A 87 -7.35 -1.52 28.96
CA PHE A 87 -6.66 -2.02 30.15
C PHE A 87 -7.65 -2.36 31.27
N THR A 88 -8.80 -1.68 31.31
CA THR A 88 -9.87 -1.93 32.29
C THR A 88 -10.77 -3.12 31.95
N THR A 89 -10.73 -3.64 30.70
CA THR A 89 -11.71 -4.63 30.19
C THR A 89 -11.07 -5.85 29.52
N ASP A 90 -10.02 -5.66 28.74
CA ASP A 90 -9.38 -6.68 27.89
C ASP A 90 -7.86 -6.46 27.81
N ARG A 91 -7.13 -7.29 28.56
CA ARG A 91 -5.67 -7.21 28.67
C ARG A 91 -4.95 -7.62 27.38
N GLU A 92 -5.53 -8.50 26.56
CA GLU A 92 -4.90 -8.93 25.31
C GLU A 92 -5.01 -7.84 24.25
N GLN A 93 -6.18 -7.22 24.11
CA GLN A 93 -6.34 -6.06 23.23
C GLN A 93 -5.49 -4.87 23.67
N THR A 94 -5.35 -4.65 24.98
CA THR A 94 -4.43 -3.62 25.49
C THR A 94 -3.02 -3.84 24.95
N LEU A 95 -2.52 -5.08 24.99
CA LEU A 95 -1.17 -5.39 24.57
C LEU A 95 -0.93 -5.11 23.07
N THR A 96 -1.88 -5.48 22.20
CA THR A 96 -1.77 -5.22 20.75
C THR A 96 -1.93 -3.75 20.40
N THR A 97 -2.78 -3.01 21.13
CA THR A 97 -2.90 -1.55 20.97
C THR A 97 -1.65 -0.82 21.43
N LEU A 98 -1.04 -1.24 22.56
CA LEU A 98 0.24 -0.68 23.01
C LEU A 98 1.38 -0.96 22.02
N GLN A 99 1.35 -2.11 21.33
CA GLN A 99 2.30 -2.39 20.25
C GLN A 99 2.09 -1.42 19.08
N ALA A 100 0.83 -1.12 18.72
CA ALA A 100 0.53 -0.13 17.67
C ALA A 100 1.10 1.25 18.00
N ILE A 101 1.07 1.67 19.28
CA ILE A 101 1.68 2.92 19.75
C ILE A 101 3.19 2.88 19.57
N TRP A 102 3.84 1.77 19.95
CA TRP A 102 5.31 1.64 19.82
C TRP A 102 5.77 1.67 18.36
N LEU A 103 4.98 1.13 17.42
CA LEU A 103 5.27 1.20 15.98
C LEU A 103 5.15 2.63 15.42
N LEU A 104 4.42 3.52 16.10
CA LEU A 104 4.26 4.93 15.70
C LEU A 104 5.28 5.84 16.37
N ASP A 105 5.56 5.62 17.64
CA ASP A 105 6.50 6.39 18.45
C ASP A 105 7.23 5.45 19.40
N SER A 106 8.43 5.03 18.98
CA SER A 106 9.28 4.11 19.75
C SER A 106 9.88 4.74 21.00
N ASP A 107 9.83 6.07 21.07
CA ASP A 107 10.46 6.88 22.12
C ASP A 107 9.44 7.37 23.15
N ARG A 108 8.14 7.04 22.97
CA ARG A 108 7.08 7.41 23.92
C ARG A 108 7.32 6.80 25.30
N GLU A 109 7.18 7.64 26.32
CA GLU A 109 7.12 7.23 27.73
C GLU A 109 5.66 7.26 28.24
N ILE A 110 5.30 6.34 29.14
CA ILE A 110 3.93 6.26 29.70
C ILE A 110 3.64 7.44 30.64
N GLY A 111 4.65 8.00 31.32
CA GLY A 111 4.48 9.01 32.36
C GLY A 111 4.07 8.44 33.72
N GLU A 112 4.57 9.04 34.80
CA GLU A 112 4.35 8.57 36.18
C GLU A 112 2.87 8.60 36.61
N ALA A 113 2.07 9.51 36.05
CA ALA A 113 0.64 9.63 36.35
C ALA A 113 -0.15 8.35 36.00
N PHE A 114 0.25 7.64 34.93
CA PHE A 114 -0.44 6.45 34.45
C PHE A 114 0.22 5.15 34.92
N ALA A 115 1.54 5.19 35.18
CA ALA A 115 2.29 4.07 35.71
C ALA A 115 3.39 4.57 36.67
N PRO A 116 3.10 4.71 37.97
CA PRO A 116 4.04 5.28 38.95
C PRO A 116 5.31 4.45 39.20
N SER A 117 5.36 3.22 38.69
CA SER A 117 6.53 2.36 38.80
C SER A 117 6.56 1.34 37.67
N ASP A 118 7.74 0.80 37.37
CA ASP A 118 7.93 -0.31 36.43
C ASP A 118 7.18 -1.59 36.85
N GLN A 119 6.81 -1.69 38.13
CA GLN A 119 6.03 -2.82 38.64
C GLN A 119 4.54 -2.70 38.32
N HIS A 120 4.08 -1.51 37.92
CA HIS A 120 2.69 -1.24 37.57
C HIS A 120 2.23 -2.17 36.42
N PRO A 121 1.02 -2.76 36.48
CA PRO A 121 0.60 -3.72 35.47
C PRO A 121 0.53 -3.15 34.04
N LEU A 122 0.24 -1.85 33.88
CA LEU A 122 0.26 -1.17 32.58
C LEU A 122 1.69 -1.00 32.05
N ALA A 123 2.66 -0.60 32.90
CA ALA A 123 4.07 -0.52 32.51
C ALA A 123 4.61 -1.87 32.04
N LYS A 124 4.28 -2.96 32.75
CA LYS A 124 4.65 -4.32 32.34
C LYS A 124 4.08 -4.71 30.97
N LEU A 125 2.83 -4.32 30.67
CA LEU A 125 2.25 -4.57 29.35
C LEU A 125 2.95 -3.77 28.27
N TYR A 126 3.25 -2.51 28.52
CA TYR A 126 3.97 -1.65 27.57
C TYR A 126 5.36 -2.20 27.25
N GLN A 127 6.12 -2.61 28.27
CA GLN A 127 7.42 -3.27 28.08
C GLN A 127 7.29 -4.57 27.30
N LYS A 128 6.23 -5.35 27.52
CA LYS A 128 5.98 -6.58 26.76
C LYS A 128 5.63 -6.29 25.30
N ALA A 129 4.86 -5.23 25.03
CA ALA A 129 4.39 -4.88 23.69
C ALA A 129 5.54 -4.63 22.71
N LYS A 130 6.66 -4.05 23.19
CA LYS A 130 7.89 -3.81 22.41
C LYS A 130 8.48 -5.06 21.75
N PHE A 131 8.27 -6.23 22.35
CA PHE A 131 8.85 -7.49 21.89
C PHE A 131 7.87 -8.37 21.13
N LEU A 132 6.66 -7.88 20.85
CA LEU A 132 5.73 -8.59 20.00
C LEU A 132 6.18 -8.52 18.53
N PRO A 133 6.03 -9.61 17.76
CA PRO A 133 6.27 -9.56 16.32
C PRO A 133 5.26 -8.61 15.66
N GLU A 134 5.72 -7.79 14.71
CA GLU A 134 4.85 -6.86 13.98
C GLU A 134 3.78 -7.59 13.15
N GLY A 135 4.08 -8.81 12.73
CA GLY A 135 3.19 -9.64 11.94
C GLY A 135 3.24 -9.33 10.45
N GLU A 136 2.19 -9.74 9.75
CA GLU A 136 2.03 -9.52 8.32
C GLU A 136 1.42 -8.14 8.06
N TYR A 137 1.68 -7.61 6.87
CA TYR A 137 1.13 -6.36 6.37
C TYR A 137 0.28 -6.65 5.14
N GLU A 138 -0.81 -5.90 4.98
CA GLU A 138 -1.63 -5.95 3.78
C GLU A 138 -1.75 -4.56 3.12
N PRO A 139 -1.65 -4.49 1.78
CA PRO A 139 -1.74 -3.23 1.07
C PRO A 139 -3.14 -2.63 1.10
N VAL A 140 -3.22 -1.30 1.19
CA VAL A 140 -4.47 -0.54 1.08
C VAL A 140 -4.65 -0.06 -0.36
N TYR A 141 -5.78 -0.43 -0.97
CA TYR A 141 -6.09 -0.05 -2.35
C TYR A 141 -7.09 1.12 -2.41
N PRO A 142 -6.62 2.36 -2.61
CA PRO A 142 -7.49 3.53 -2.68
C PRO A 142 -8.25 3.59 -4.03
N PRO A 143 -9.29 4.43 -4.14
CA PRO A 143 -9.97 4.72 -5.40
C PRO A 143 -9.00 5.18 -6.49
N LYS A 144 -9.39 5.04 -7.76
CA LYS A 144 -8.55 5.43 -8.91
C LYS A 144 -8.11 6.91 -8.79
N GLY A 145 -6.80 7.13 -8.80
CA GLY A 145 -6.20 8.46 -8.65
C GLY A 145 -6.14 8.99 -7.22
N GLY A 146 -6.76 8.29 -6.26
CA GLY A 146 -6.72 8.61 -4.84
C GLY A 146 -5.48 8.04 -4.14
N TRP A 147 -5.46 8.20 -2.82
CA TRP A 147 -4.41 7.66 -1.94
C TRP A 147 -5.01 7.26 -0.60
N ALA A 148 -4.22 6.58 0.24
CA ALA A 148 -4.61 6.26 1.60
C ALA A 148 -3.50 6.65 2.59
N LEU A 149 -3.91 6.94 3.82
CA LEU A 149 -3.06 7.02 4.99
C LEU A 149 -3.36 5.82 5.87
N VAL A 150 -2.31 5.14 6.34
CA VAL A 150 -2.42 4.16 7.42
C VAL A 150 -1.68 4.72 8.62
N ASN A 151 -2.38 4.86 9.73
CA ASN A 151 -1.89 5.48 10.95
C ASN A 151 -1.24 6.86 10.71
N GLY A 152 -1.81 7.64 9.79
CA GLY A 152 -1.30 8.96 9.41
C GLY A 152 -0.08 8.96 8.47
N VAL A 153 0.34 7.79 7.96
CA VAL A 153 1.44 7.66 7.00
C VAL A 153 0.91 7.32 5.61
N ARG A 154 1.27 8.13 4.61
CA ARG A 154 0.77 7.97 3.22
C ARG A 154 1.38 6.76 2.52
N GLY A 155 0.52 5.94 1.94
CA GLY A 155 0.92 4.76 1.16
C GLY A 155 1.57 3.65 1.98
N ALA A 156 1.44 3.69 3.30
CA ALA A 156 1.85 2.59 4.16
C ALA A 156 0.86 1.42 4.07
N ASP A 157 1.38 0.21 4.25
CA ASP A 157 0.55 -1.00 4.35
C ASP A 157 -0.06 -1.10 5.75
N ARG A 158 -1.21 -1.79 5.86
CA ARG A 158 -1.89 -2.02 7.13
C ARG A 158 -1.27 -3.20 7.88
N PRO A 159 -0.79 -3.03 9.13
CA PRO A 159 -0.39 -4.16 9.95
C PRO A 159 -1.61 -5.01 10.33
N LEU A 160 -1.49 -6.34 10.21
CA LEU A 160 -2.58 -7.28 10.52
C LEU A 160 -2.65 -7.67 12.00
N ALA A 161 -1.53 -7.57 12.72
CA ALA A 161 -1.44 -8.00 14.13
C ALA A 161 -1.87 -6.91 15.13
N THR A 162 -1.84 -5.65 14.73
CA THR A 162 -2.16 -4.49 15.58
C THR A 162 -3.38 -3.74 15.02
N PRO A 163 -4.11 -2.98 15.86
CA PRO A 163 -5.13 -2.07 15.34
C PRO A 163 -4.52 -1.01 14.41
N ALA A 164 -5.34 -0.50 13.50
CA ALA A 164 -4.93 0.53 12.54
C ALA A 164 -6.07 1.51 12.25
N ILE A 165 -5.72 2.77 11.97
CA ILE A 165 -6.63 3.77 11.43
C ILE A 165 -6.27 3.98 9.96
N VAL A 166 -7.26 3.82 9.08
CA VAL A 166 -7.08 4.05 7.64
C VAL A 166 -7.93 5.24 7.23
N GLN A 167 -7.31 6.21 6.53
CA GLN A 167 -8.01 7.30 5.88
C GLN A 167 -7.83 7.18 4.37
N VAL A 168 -8.93 7.08 3.64
CA VAL A 168 -8.94 6.93 2.19
C VAL A 168 -9.35 8.25 1.55
N PHE A 169 -8.58 8.68 0.55
CA PHE A 169 -8.75 9.93 -0.16
C PHE A 169 -9.14 9.67 -1.62
N SER A 170 -10.01 10.50 -2.17
CA SER A 170 -10.35 10.51 -3.59
C SER A 170 -9.22 11.09 -4.43
N GLY A 171 -9.30 10.98 -5.76
CA GLY A 171 -8.34 11.65 -6.66
C GLY A 171 -8.38 13.18 -6.62
N GLU A 172 -9.43 13.76 -6.01
CA GLU A 172 -9.56 15.19 -5.77
C GLU A 172 -9.04 15.59 -4.38
N GLY A 173 -8.56 14.64 -3.58
CA GLY A 173 -8.04 14.87 -2.23
C GLY A 173 -9.09 15.02 -1.13
N GLN A 174 -10.34 14.64 -1.39
CA GLN A 174 -11.38 14.59 -0.36
C GLN A 174 -11.31 13.27 0.41
N ILE A 175 -11.55 13.31 1.72
CA ILE A 175 -11.63 12.09 2.54
C ILE A 175 -12.92 11.35 2.21
N VAL A 176 -12.77 10.15 1.65
CA VAL A 176 -13.86 9.24 1.32
C VAL A 176 -14.33 8.49 2.56
N GLU A 177 -13.38 7.97 3.34
CA GLU A 177 -13.68 7.22 4.55
C GLU A 177 -12.51 7.32 5.54
N THR A 178 -12.84 7.48 6.81
CA THR A 178 -11.92 7.28 7.93
C THR A 178 -12.43 6.12 8.76
N ARG A 179 -11.63 5.08 8.96
CA ARG A 179 -12.06 3.88 9.66
C ARG A 179 -10.97 3.32 10.59
N PHE A 180 -11.38 3.01 11.81
CA PHE A 180 -10.60 2.20 12.74
C PHE A 180 -10.84 0.72 12.45
N PHE A 181 -9.76 -0.05 12.44
CA PHE A 181 -9.77 -1.49 12.26
C PHE A 181 -9.16 -2.20 13.46
N LEU A 182 -9.84 -3.26 13.90
CA LEU A 182 -9.29 -4.22 14.85
C LEU A 182 -8.25 -5.13 14.18
N PRO A 183 -7.34 -5.76 14.96
CA PRO A 183 -6.43 -6.77 14.43
C PRO A 183 -7.18 -7.83 13.61
N ARG A 184 -6.68 -8.10 12.39
CA ARG A 184 -7.23 -9.08 11.44
C ARG A 184 -8.66 -8.81 10.95
N GLU A 185 -9.24 -7.64 11.24
CA GLU A 185 -10.54 -7.26 10.68
C GLU A 185 -10.41 -7.09 9.16
N ALA A 186 -11.28 -7.72 8.36
CA ALA A 186 -11.21 -7.63 6.91
C ALA A 186 -11.38 -6.18 6.41
N MET A 187 -10.46 -5.71 5.56
CA MET A 187 -10.61 -4.41 4.90
C MET A 187 -11.62 -4.47 3.75
N PRO A 188 -12.45 -3.43 3.57
CA PRO A 188 -13.23 -3.28 2.36
C PRO A 188 -12.31 -2.95 1.17
N SER A 189 -12.80 -3.17 -0.04
CA SER A 189 -12.12 -2.73 -1.25
C SER A 189 -12.63 -1.34 -1.64
N TRP A 190 -11.76 -0.33 -1.59
CA TRP A 190 -12.09 1.04 -2.04
C TRP A 190 -11.75 1.29 -3.51
N GLY A 191 -10.87 0.47 -4.10
CA GLY A 191 -10.40 0.66 -5.47
C GLY A 191 -10.01 -0.64 -6.15
N PRO A 192 -9.65 -0.58 -7.44
CA PRO A 192 -9.20 -1.76 -8.15
C PRO A 192 -7.92 -2.28 -7.52
N ILE A 193 -7.92 -3.56 -7.14
CA ILE A 193 -6.69 -4.27 -6.84
C ILE A 193 -5.87 -4.22 -8.14
N PRO A 194 -4.66 -3.61 -8.14
CA PRO A 194 -3.82 -3.62 -9.33
C PRO A 194 -3.70 -5.07 -9.76
N LEU A 195 -3.88 -5.34 -11.06
CA LEU A 195 -3.71 -6.67 -11.59
C LEU A 195 -2.38 -7.18 -11.06
N ASP A 196 -2.44 -8.25 -10.25
CA ASP A 196 -1.27 -9.00 -9.86
C ASP A 196 -0.70 -9.50 -11.19
N LEU A 197 0.19 -8.70 -11.78
CA LEU A 197 1.04 -9.10 -12.89
C LEU A 197 1.96 -10.11 -12.25
N SER A 198 1.41 -11.30 -12.04
CA SER A 198 2.02 -12.33 -11.24
C SER A 198 3.44 -12.48 -11.80
N PRO A 199 4.48 -12.40 -10.97
CA PRO A 199 5.86 -12.49 -11.43
C PRO A 199 6.14 -13.83 -12.15
N VAL A 200 5.16 -14.73 -12.24
CA VAL A 200 5.09 -15.87 -13.16
C VAL A 200 5.46 -15.52 -14.61
N ALA A 201 5.11 -14.33 -15.13
CA ALA A 201 5.60 -13.91 -16.46
C ALA A 201 7.12 -13.63 -16.49
N MET A 202 7.71 -13.31 -15.33
CA MET A 202 9.15 -13.10 -15.14
C MET A 202 9.91 -14.35 -14.65
N ARG A 203 9.22 -15.35 -14.06
CA ARG A 203 9.85 -16.55 -13.47
C ARG A 203 10.30 -17.57 -14.51
N ASN A 204 9.77 -17.51 -15.73
CA ASN A 204 10.24 -18.34 -16.83
C ASN A 204 11.29 -17.56 -17.66
N PRO A 205 12.58 -17.95 -17.63
CA PRO A 205 13.62 -17.25 -18.40
C PRO A 205 13.52 -17.47 -19.91
N LYS A 206 12.69 -18.43 -20.37
CA LYS A 206 12.54 -18.78 -21.79
C LYS A 206 12.14 -17.59 -22.69
N PRO A 207 11.06 -16.83 -22.42
CA PRO A 207 10.70 -15.67 -23.24
C PRO A 207 11.82 -14.61 -23.32
N TRP A 208 12.53 -14.36 -22.21
CA TRP A 208 13.64 -13.41 -22.16
C TRP A 208 14.84 -13.86 -22.99
N ARG A 209 15.17 -15.16 -22.97
CA ARG A 209 16.22 -15.73 -23.82
C ARG A 209 15.86 -15.66 -25.31
N ILE A 210 14.60 -15.92 -25.65
CA ILE A 210 14.10 -15.80 -27.02
C ILE A 210 14.18 -14.34 -27.48
N ALA A 211 13.71 -13.39 -26.67
CA ALA A 211 13.78 -11.96 -26.98
C ALA A 211 15.22 -11.46 -27.17
N THR A 212 16.15 -11.91 -26.31
CA THR A 212 17.59 -11.61 -26.42
C THR A 212 18.15 -12.16 -27.73
N GLY A 213 17.85 -13.43 -28.06
CA GLY A 213 18.29 -14.07 -29.30
C GLY A 213 17.78 -13.35 -30.55
N VAL A 214 16.48 -13.06 -30.61
CA VAL A 214 15.86 -12.34 -31.75
C VAL A 214 16.46 -10.94 -31.91
N SER A 215 16.59 -10.18 -30.81
CA SER A 215 17.14 -8.82 -30.86
C SER A 215 18.60 -8.81 -31.31
N THR A 216 19.39 -9.80 -30.88
CA THR A 216 20.80 -9.93 -31.29
C THR A 216 20.93 -10.26 -32.78
N LEU A 217 20.08 -11.16 -33.30
CA LEU A 217 20.05 -11.49 -34.72
C LEU A 217 19.66 -10.29 -35.59
N VAL A 218 18.63 -9.55 -35.17
CA VAL A 218 18.18 -8.34 -35.87
C VAL A 218 19.27 -7.26 -35.84
N ALA A 219 19.89 -7.01 -34.68
CA ALA A 219 21.00 -6.07 -34.56
C ALA A 219 22.18 -6.45 -35.46
N GLY A 220 22.56 -7.74 -35.48
CA GLY A 220 23.60 -8.27 -36.36
C GLY A 220 23.27 -8.07 -37.84
N GLY A 221 22.04 -8.37 -38.27
CA GLY A 221 21.59 -8.17 -39.65
C GLY A 221 21.63 -6.72 -40.11
N PHE A 222 21.21 -5.78 -39.26
CA PHE A 222 21.31 -4.36 -39.58
C PHE A 222 22.76 -3.86 -39.57
N TYR A 223 23.60 -4.37 -38.68
CA TYR A 223 25.03 -4.02 -38.65
C TYR A 223 25.77 -4.52 -39.90
N THR A 224 25.49 -5.74 -40.37
CA THR A 224 26.10 -6.26 -41.62
C THR A 224 25.63 -5.47 -42.84
N ALA A 225 24.35 -5.08 -42.90
CA ALA A 225 23.85 -4.18 -43.94
C ALA A 225 24.55 -2.80 -43.91
N ALA A 226 24.81 -2.25 -42.72
CA ALA A 226 25.59 -1.03 -42.56
C ALA A 226 27.03 -1.20 -43.07
N LEU A 227 27.68 -2.35 -42.81
CA LEU A 227 29.03 -2.62 -43.33
C LEU A 227 29.07 -2.78 -44.85
N MET A 228 28.09 -3.48 -45.44
CA MET A 228 28.01 -3.63 -46.91
C MET A 228 27.81 -2.29 -47.61
N THR A 229 26.93 -1.44 -47.08
CA THR A 229 26.70 -0.09 -47.61
C THR A 229 27.94 0.79 -47.44
N LYS A 230 28.63 0.70 -46.29
CA LYS A 230 29.91 1.38 -46.07
C LYS A 230 30.98 0.93 -47.07
N HIS A 231 31.14 -0.38 -47.30
CA HIS A 231 32.12 -0.90 -48.26
C HIS A 231 31.90 -0.34 -49.66
N ARG A 232 30.63 -0.24 -50.12
CA ARG A 232 30.32 0.36 -51.42
C ARG A 232 30.70 1.84 -51.51
N THR A 233 30.61 2.60 -50.41
CA THR A 233 31.03 4.02 -50.41
C THR A 233 32.54 4.23 -50.35
N LEU A 234 33.31 3.21 -49.94
CA LEU A 234 34.77 3.26 -49.84
C LEU A 234 35.47 2.51 -50.99
N ASP A 235 34.70 2.02 -51.96
CA ASP A 235 35.22 1.33 -53.13
C ASP A 235 35.96 2.34 -54.04
N LEU A 236 37.28 2.22 -54.08
CA LEU A 236 38.16 3.10 -54.87
C LEU A 236 38.32 2.60 -56.31
N GLU A 237 37.98 1.33 -56.58
CA GLU A 237 38.06 0.75 -57.92
C GLU A 237 36.85 1.16 -58.78
N ASP A 238 35.70 1.39 -58.14
CA ASP A 238 34.47 1.86 -58.78
C ASP A 238 33.77 2.94 -57.92
N PRO A 239 34.26 4.20 -57.95
CA PRO A 239 33.77 5.24 -57.07
C PRO A 239 32.35 5.69 -57.45
N LEU A 240 31.49 5.79 -56.42
CA LEU A 240 30.13 6.30 -56.59
C LEU A 240 30.13 7.76 -57.09
N PRO A 241 29.14 8.16 -57.92
CA PRO A 241 28.94 9.57 -58.26
C PRO A 241 28.80 10.43 -56.99
N VAL A 242 29.44 11.61 -56.98
CA VAL A 242 29.48 12.50 -55.81
C VAL A 242 28.08 12.85 -55.29
N ALA A 243 27.10 12.97 -56.19
CA ALA A 243 25.70 13.26 -55.83
C ALA A 243 25.01 12.12 -55.05
N GLU A 244 25.50 10.88 -55.14
CA GLU A 244 24.89 9.72 -54.47
C GLU A 244 25.48 9.45 -53.09
N ILE A 245 26.69 9.95 -52.80
CA ILE A 245 27.41 9.72 -51.54
C ILE A 245 26.53 10.04 -50.30
N PRO A 246 25.81 11.18 -50.22
CA PRO A 246 24.98 11.50 -49.05
C PRO A 246 23.84 10.49 -48.83
N THR A 247 23.26 9.95 -49.91
CA THR A 247 22.18 8.96 -49.82
C THR A 247 22.66 7.65 -49.22
N TRP A 248 23.85 7.18 -49.63
CA TRP A 248 24.45 5.96 -49.08
C TRP A 248 24.95 6.13 -47.65
N GLN A 249 25.49 7.31 -47.30
CA GLN A 249 25.84 7.65 -45.93
C GLN A 249 24.61 7.67 -45.01
N ASN A 250 23.49 8.26 -45.45
CA ASN A 250 22.25 8.28 -44.68
C ASN A 250 21.71 6.86 -44.43
N ARG A 251 21.76 5.97 -45.43
CA ARG A 251 21.37 4.56 -45.27
C ARG A 251 22.27 3.82 -44.28
N THR A 252 23.58 4.04 -44.37
CA THR A 252 24.57 3.45 -43.46
C THR A 252 24.30 3.88 -42.02
N ASN A 253 24.07 5.18 -41.79
CA ASN A 253 23.76 5.73 -40.48
C ASN A 253 22.42 5.23 -39.92
N ALA A 254 21.39 5.11 -40.76
CA ALA A 254 20.09 4.56 -40.36
C ALA A 254 20.21 3.11 -39.89
N PHE A 255 20.90 2.25 -40.65
CA PHE A 255 21.11 0.85 -40.27
C PHE A 255 21.97 0.72 -39.01
N ALA A 256 23.04 1.52 -38.87
CA ALA A 256 23.86 1.54 -37.66
C ALA A 256 23.06 2.00 -36.42
N GLY A 257 22.18 3.00 -36.58
CA GLY A 257 21.29 3.48 -35.52
C GLY A 257 20.30 2.40 -35.06
N ILE A 258 19.64 1.72 -36.01
CA ILE A 258 18.72 0.61 -35.71
C ILE A 258 19.45 -0.54 -35.01
N ALA A 259 20.64 -0.92 -35.52
CA ALA A 259 21.46 -1.97 -34.92
C ALA A 259 21.83 -1.63 -33.45
N SER A 260 22.17 -0.37 -33.18
CA SER A 260 22.48 0.09 -31.82
C SER A 260 21.29 0.01 -30.88
N GLY A 261 20.10 0.42 -31.34
CA GLY A 261 18.86 0.32 -30.55
C GLY A 261 18.52 -1.11 -30.15
N PHE A 262 18.57 -2.06 -31.09
CA PHE A 262 18.36 -3.49 -30.79
C PHE A 262 19.49 -4.08 -29.94
N GLY A 263 20.73 -3.60 -30.08
CA GLY A 263 21.85 -3.98 -29.24
C GLY A 263 21.62 -3.64 -27.75
N ILE A 264 21.09 -2.45 -27.46
CA ILE A 264 20.75 -2.03 -26.08
C ILE A 264 19.65 -2.92 -25.50
N ILE A 265 18.59 -3.21 -26.28
CA ILE A 265 17.51 -4.10 -25.85
C ILE A 265 18.06 -5.52 -25.58
N ALA A 266 18.94 -6.03 -26.43
CA ALA A 266 19.58 -7.34 -26.24
C ALA A 266 20.41 -7.39 -24.95
N LEU A 267 21.19 -6.36 -24.64
CA LEU A 267 21.95 -6.28 -23.39
C LEU A 267 21.03 -6.18 -22.16
N GLY A 268 19.98 -5.38 -22.23
CA GLY A 268 18.98 -5.24 -21.16
C GLY A 268 18.27 -6.57 -20.86
N CYS A 269 17.79 -7.26 -21.89
CA CYS A 269 17.14 -8.57 -21.75
C CYS A 269 18.12 -9.69 -21.36
N GLY A 270 19.37 -9.63 -21.82
CA GLY A 270 20.40 -10.61 -21.51
C GLY A 270 20.85 -10.54 -20.05
N THR A 271 21.09 -9.33 -19.55
CA THR A 271 21.47 -9.09 -18.15
C THR A 271 20.38 -9.52 -17.18
N THR A 272 19.11 -9.18 -17.45
CA THR A 272 17.98 -9.65 -16.63
C THR A 272 17.88 -11.18 -16.65
N SER A 273 18.05 -11.83 -17.81
CA SER A 273 18.03 -13.30 -17.90
C SER A 273 19.12 -13.98 -17.06
N ILE A 274 20.33 -13.43 -17.02
CA ILE A 274 21.44 -13.94 -16.20
C ILE A 274 21.12 -13.78 -14.72
N VAL A 275 20.68 -12.58 -14.30
CA VAL A 275 20.32 -12.29 -12.90
C VAL A 275 19.24 -13.26 -12.41
N PHE A 276 18.18 -13.49 -13.19
CA PHE A 276 17.14 -14.46 -12.86
C PHE A 276 17.66 -15.90 -12.77
N THR A 277 18.56 -16.29 -13.68
CA THR A 277 19.12 -17.65 -13.66
C THR A 277 19.97 -17.88 -12.40
N LEU A 278 20.69 -16.85 -11.93
CA LEU A 278 21.50 -16.92 -10.72
C LEU A 278 20.64 -16.94 -9.45
N THR A 279 19.58 -16.14 -9.36
CA THR A 279 18.70 -16.12 -8.18
C THR A 279 17.90 -17.41 -8.02
N THR A 280 17.42 -18.02 -9.10
CA THR A 280 16.66 -19.28 -9.04
C THR A 280 17.48 -20.53 -8.70
N ARG A 281 18.82 -20.43 -8.66
CA ARG A 281 19.72 -21.56 -8.36
C ARG A 281 20.23 -21.57 -6.92
N GLY A 282 19.97 -20.51 -6.16
CA GLY A 282 20.43 -20.31 -4.78
C GLY A 282 19.47 -20.82 -3.71
N ASP A 283 18.27 -21.25 -4.10
CA ASP A 283 17.28 -21.97 -3.28
C ASP A 283 17.31 -23.47 -3.62
#